data_AF-A0A848EF31-F1
#
_entry.id   AF-A0A848EF31-F1
#
_cell.length_a   1.000
_cell.length_b   1.000
_cell.length_c   1.000
_cell.angle_alpha   90.00
_cell.angle_beta   90.00
_cell.angle_gamma   90.00
#
_symmetry.space_group_name_H-M   'P 1'
#
loop_
_entity.id
_entity.type
_entity.pdbx_description
1 polymer ?
#
loop_
_entity_poly.entity_id
_entity_poly.type
_entity_poly.pdbx_seq_one_letter_code
_entity_poly.pdbx_strand_id
1 'polypeptide(L)'
;MALLGALALVAAPARAPAFVPEGTVMLFAPGSAEISQAARDALLAFLRPPRPAPFRGHCIVAHADRGPDAAALSRARAEAVAAMMGRQGVSRADIAIEVRGDASPARLAAPGATEPMNDRVELAPCPGPRLAGVAEATAIALDAAVVPPYVAALTPMIARAVGCAAPDLPRGALAPPSLACPTEVPPAAVPVVTVLRMDGSRRVAVTLEWPDGIGAAPDRARAAAGAVLDLFGFVPAPVLAVLGTDAGAARRTDFTAPGFRAEVEAGPGALRRLRIVPTRGDGP
;
A
#
# COMPACT_ATOMS: atom_id res chain seq x y z
N MET A 1 29.45 25.89 57.75
CA MET A 1 28.65 26.12 56.53
C MET A 1 29.33 25.44 55.35
N ALA A 2 28.74 24.36 54.84
CA ALA A 2 29.05 23.83 53.51
C ALA A 2 27.76 23.16 53.00
N LEU A 3 27.23 23.71 51.90
CA LEU A 3 25.97 23.28 51.27
C LEU A 3 26.13 21.88 50.66
N LEU A 4 25.26 20.96 51.05
CA LEU A 4 24.94 19.75 50.28
C LEU A 4 24.05 20.17 49.10
N GLY A 5 24.59 20.11 47.88
CA GLY A 5 23.80 20.23 46.66
C GLY A 5 23.13 18.90 46.31
N ALA A 6 21.81 18.84 46.42
CA ALA A 6 21.02 17.74 45.91
C ALA A 6 20.79 17.92 44.40
N LEU A 7 21.38 17.07 43.56
CA LEU A 7 20.98 16.93 42.17
C LEU A 7 19.62 16.21 42.12
N ALA A 8 18.58 16.95 41.73
CA ALA A 8 17.31 16.34 41.32
C ALA A 8 17.46 15.80 39.88
N LEU A 9 17.52 14.48 39.72
CA LEU A 9 17.29 13.85 38.42
C LEU A 9 15.81 14.06 38.04
N VAL A 10 15.57 14.92 37.07
CA VAL A 10 14.27 14.98 36.38
C VAL A 10 14.17 13.75 35.49
N ALA A 11 13.55 12.69 36.00
CA ALA A 11 13.13 11.56 35.17
C ALA A 11 11.97 12.01 34.29
N ALA A 12 12.23 12.21 33.00
CA ALA A 12 11.16 12.39 32.01
C ALA A 12 10.25 11.16 32.03
N PRO A 13 8.91 11.30 31.97
CA PRO A 13 8.03 10.15 31.92
C PRO A 13 8.34 9.33 30.66
N ALA A 14 8.78 8.09 30.86
CA ALA A 14 8.91 7.13 29.77
C ALA A 14 7.52 6.98 29.11
N ARG A 15 7.39 7.43 27.86
CA ARG A 15 6.22 7.16 27.03
C ARG A 15 6.11 5.64 26.91
N ALA A 16 5.08 5.05 27.53
CA ALA A 16 4.74 3.66 27.27
C ALA A 16 4.54 3.50 25.75
N PRO A 17 5.07 2.44 25.11
CA PRO A 17 4.74 2.16 23.72
C PRO A 17 3.22 1.97 23.64
N ALA A 18 2.56 2.75 22.79
CA ALA A 18 1.16 2.58 22.47
C ALA A 18 1.00 1.24 21.75
N PHE A 19 0.65 0.20 22.49
CA PHE A 19 0.35 -1.12 21.95
C PHE A 19 -0.82 -1.00 20.97
N VAL A 20 -0.53 -1.21 19.68
CA VAL A 20 -1.54 -1.39 18.64
C VAL A 20 -1.66 -2.90 18.46
N PRO A 21 -2.82 -3.53 18.72
CA PRO A 21 -2.96 -4.95 18.42
C PRO A 21 -2.74 -5.17 16.92
N GLU A 22 -1.73 -5.97 16.58
CA GLU A 22 -1.51 -6.46 15.23
C GLU A 22 -2.60 -7.49 14.91
N GLY A 23 -3.51 -7.12 14.01
CA GLY A 23 -4.59 -7.99 13.55
C GLY A 23 -5.68 -8.26 14.59
N THR A 24 -6.95 -8.17 14.19
CA THR A 24 -8.08 -8.72 14.96
C THR A 24 -8.92 -9.57 14.02
N VAL A 25 -9.23 -10.79 14.42
CA VAL A 25 -10.03 -11.72 13.62
C VAL A 25 -11.42 -11.85 14.21
N MET A 26 -12.44 -11.61 13.39
CA MET A 26 -13.84 -11.81 13.71
C MET A 26 -14.32 -13.07 12.99
N LEU A 27 -14.86 -14.04 13.72
CA LEU A 27 -15.45 -15.25 13.16
C LEU A 27 -16.95 -15.07 12.94
N PHE A 28 -17.45 -15.66 11.87
CA PHE A 28 -18.85 -15.66 11.48
C PHE A 28 -19.40 -17.08 11.49
N ALA A 29 -20.71 -17.19 11.72
CA ALA A 29 -21.38 -18.46 11.51
C ALA A 29 -21.36 -18.84 10.00
N PRO A 30 -21.34 -20.14 9.67
CA PRO A 30 -21.41 -20.59 8.30
C PRO A 30 -22.63 -20.00 7.58
N GLY A 31 -22.43 -19.50 6.36
CA GLY A 31 -23.50 -18.91 5.55
C GLY A 31 -24.09 -17.59 6.07
N SER A 32 -23.56 -17.02 7.17
CA SER A 32 -24.11 -15.81 7.78
C SER A 32 -23.15 -14.62 7.71
N ALA A 33 -23.73 -13.42 7.55
CA ALA A 33 -23.07 -12.13 7.70
C ALA A 33 -23.43 -11.42 9.02
N GLU A 34 -24.17 -12.09 9.91
CA GLU A 34 -24.55 -11.54 11.19
C GLU A 34 -23.35 -11.46 12.14
N ILE A 35 -23.18 -10.30 12.77
CA ILE A 35 -22.11 -10.08 13.74
C ILE A 35 -22.57 -10.61 15.09
N SER A 36 -21.98 -11.74 15.51
CA SER A 36 -22.17 -12.32 16.83
C SER A 36 -21.73 -11.37 17.96
N GLN A 37 -22.16 -11.63 19.19
CA GLN A 37 -21.72 -10.84 20.34
C GLN A 37 -20.19 -10.90 20.52
N ALA A 38 -19.58 -12.09 20.39
CA ALA A 38 -18.13 -12.24 20.49
C ALA A 38 -17.37 -11.45 19.41
N ALA A 39 -17.87 -11.45 18.17
CA ALA A 39 -17.28 -10.66 17.08
C ALA A 39 -17.42 -9.16 17.33
N ARG A 40 -18.56 -8.72 17.86
CA ARG A 40 -18.77 -7.33 18.30
C ARG A 40 -17.78 -6.92 19.37
N ASP A 41 -17.59 -7.75 20.40
CA ASP A 41 -16.66 -7.48 21.49
C ASP A 41 -15.22 -7.37 20.96
N ALA A 42 -14.83 -8.24 20.02
CA ALA A 42 -13.54 -8.16 19.33
C ALA A 42 -13.37 -6.85 18.54
N LEU A 43 -14.40 -6.42 17.80
CA LEU A 43 -14.37 -5.15 17.07
C LEU A 43 -14.22 -3.95 18.03
N LEU A 44 -14.98 -3.93 19.12
CA LEU A 44 -14.89 -2.85 20.10
C LEU A 44 -13.52 -2.82 20.79
N ALA A 45 -12.96 -3.98 21.10
CA ALA A 45 -11.60 -4.10 21.61
C ALA A 45 -10.56 -3.57 20.61
N PHE A 46 -10.74 -3.85 19.32
CA PHE A 46 -9.89 -3.31 18.26
C PHE A 46 -9.99 -1.78 18.15
N LEU A 47 -11.18 -1.19 18.29
CA LEU A 47 -11.39 0.25 18.16
C LEU A 47 -10.93 1.08 19.38
N ARG A 48 -10.79 0.45 20.55
CA ARG A 48 -10.55 1.14 21.84
C ARG A 48 -9.16 1.80 21.99
N PRO A 49 -8.02 1.20 21.58
CA PRO A 49 -6.71 1.78 21.84
C PRO A 49 -6.49 3.12 21.12
N PRO A 50 -5.84 4.11 21.77
CA PRO A 50 -5.47 5.35 21.11
C PRO A 50 -4.52 5.04 19.96
N ARG A 51 -4.85 5.53 18.77
CA ARG A 51 -4.08 5.22 17.57
C ARG A 51 -2.86 6.16 17.48
N PRO A 52 -1.62 5.65 17.43
CA PRO A 52 -0.44 6.49 17.33
C PRO A 52 -0.41 7.20 15.97
N ALA A 53 0.17 8.39 15.90
CA ALA A 53 0.54 8.98 14.62
C ALA A 53 1.65 8.10 13.99
N PRO A 54 1.56 7.70 12.72
CA PRO A 54 0.60 8.08 11.68
C PRO A 54 -0.52 7.06 11.47
N PHE A 55 -1.59 7.06 12.27
CA PHE A 55 -2.82 6.35 11.95
C PHE A 55 -3.52 7.01 10.76
N ARG A 56 -4.03 6.19 9.83
CA ARG A 56 -4.55 6.66 8.54
C ARG A 56 -5.87 6.02 8.12
N GLY A 57 -6.33 5.00 8.84
CA GLY A 57 -7.60 4.32 8.58
C GLY A 57 -7.60 2.88 9.06
N HIS A 58 -8.65 2.16 8.71
CA HIS A 58 -8.89 0.77 9.06
C HIS A 58 -9.02 -0.09 7.80
N CYS A 59 -8.38 -1.25 7.82
CA CYS A 59 -8.40 -2.22 6.75
C CYS A 59 -9.23 -3.41 7.20
N ILE A 60 -10.19 -3.79 6.36
CA ILE A 60 -11.07 -4.94 6.53
C ILE A 60 -10.77 -5.92 5.40
N VAL A 61 -10.33 -7.13 5.73
CA VAL A 61 -10.19 -8.21 4.75
C VAL A 61 -11.20 -9.29 5.09
N ALA A 62 -12.12 -9.56 4.17
CA ALA A 62 -13.20 -10.50 4.41
C ALA A 62 -13.04 -11.79 3.61
N HIS A 63 -13.31 -12.90 4.29
CA HIS A 63 -13.18 -14.25 3.79
C HIS A 63 -14.49 -15.02 3.99
N ALA A 64 -14.64 -16.06 3.21
CA ALA A 64 -15.68 -17.06 3.40
C ALA A 64 -15.09 -18.44 3.15
N ASP A 65 -15.71 -19.45 3.74
CA ASP A 65 -15.38 -20.81 3.40
C ASP A 65 -15.78 -21.14 1.94
N ARG A 66 -15.19 -22.21 1.41
CA ARG A 66 -15.37 -22.60 0.00
C ARG A 66 -16.84 -22.81 -0.34
N GLY A 67 -17.31 -22.14 -1.38
CA GLY A 67 -18.68 -22.26 -1.87
C GLY A 67 -18.98 -21.31 -3.03
N PRO A 68 -20.07 -21.55 -3.78
CA PRO A 68 -20.43 -20.73 -4.95
C PRO A 68 -20.67 -19.26 -4.58
N ASP A 69 -21.11 -18.99 -3.35
CA ASP A 69 -21.45 -17.65 -2.87
C ASP A 69 -20.34 -17.02 -2.00
N ALA A 70 -19.14 -17.61 -1.94
CA ALA A 70 -18.08 -17.18 -1.03
C ALA A 70 -17.72 -15.69 -1.21
N ALA A 71 -17.65 -15.20 -2.44
CA ALA A 71 -17.36 -13.79 -2.74
C ALA A 71 -18.50 -12.85 -2.28
N ALA A 72 -19.76 -13.23 -2.52
CA ALA A 72 -20.91 -12.44 -2.10
C ALA A 72 -21.05 -12.40 -0.57
N LEU A 73 -20.87 -13.55 0.09
CA LEU A 73 -20.95 -13.68 1.54
C LEU A 73 -19.84 -12.93 2.26
N SER A 74 -18.59 -13.02 1.77
CA SER A 74 -17.47 -12.26 2.34
C SER A 74 -17.68 -10.75 2.17
N ARG A 75 -18.23 -10.28 1.04
CA ARG A 75 -18.62 -8.86 0.87
C ARG A 75 -19.67 -8.43 1.90
N ALA A 76 -20.74 -9.20 2.05
CA ALA A 76 -21.80 -8.91 3.02
C ALA A 76 -21.26 -8.79 4.46
N ARG A 77 -20.32 -9.67 4.84
CA ARG A 77 -19.62 -9.61 6.13
C ARG A 77 -18.80 -8.32 6.28
N ALA A 78 -18.01 -7.97 5.26
CA ALA A 78 -17.21 -6.74 5.30
C ALA A 78 -18.08 -5.48 5.48
N GLU A 79 -19.20 -5.41 4.76
CA GLU A 79 -20.16 -4.31 4.85
C GLU A 79 -20.85 -4.25 6.20
N ALA A 80 -21.23 -5.39 6.78
CA ALA A 80 -21.79 -5.46 8.12
C ALA A 80 -20.82 -4.91 9.17
N VAL A 81 -19.53 -5.26 9.05
CA VAL A 81 -18.47 -4.77 9.94
C VAL A 81 -18.24 -3.28 9.75
N ALA A 82 -18.13 -2.80 8.50
CA ALA A 82 -17.97 -1.37 8.21
C ALA A 82 -19.16 -0.54 8.72
N ALA A 83 -20.39 -1.04 8.57
CA ALA A 83 -21.58 -0.40 9.12
C ALA A 83 -21.55 -0.36 10.66
N MET A 84 -21.03 -1.41 11.31
CA MET A 84 -20.83 -1.41 12.76
C MET A 84 -19.78 -0.41 13.21
N MET A 85 -18.65 -0.31 12.50
CA MET A 85 -17.62 0.70 12.74
C MET A 85 -18.18 2.12 12.59
N GLY A 86 -19.02 2.34 11.57
CA GLY A 86 -19.75 3.59 11.38
C GLY A 86 -20.60 3.99 12.59
N ARG A 87 -21.31 3.02 13.19
CA ARG A 87 -22.06 3.24 14.46
C ARG A 87 -21.16 3.59 15.65
N GLN A 88 -19.87 3.29 15.59
CA GLN A 88 -18.88 3.67 16.60
C GLN A 88 -18.14 4.97 16.24
N GLY A 89 -18.58 5.70 15.21
CA GLY A 89 -18.02 6.99 14.81
C GLY A 89 -16.86 6.90 13.82
N VAL A 90 -16.54 5.73 13.28
CA VAL A 90 -15.54 5.59 12.20
C VAL A 90 -16.14 6.08 10.88
N SER A 91 -15.49 7.04 10.23
CA SER A 91 -15.93 7.48 8.90
C SER A 91 -15.79 6.34 7.89
N ARG A 92 -16.77 6.18 6.99
CA ARG A 92 -16.68 5.19 5.90
C ARG A 92 -15.47 5.43 5.00
N ALA A 93 -15.08 6.70 4.83
CA ALA A 93 -13.87 7.08 4.09
C ALA A 93 -12.61 6.49 4.73
N ASP A 94 -12.56 6.39 6.05
CA ASP A 94 -11.40 5.83 6.76
C ASP A 94 -11.37 4.29 6.76
N ILE A 95 -12.20 3.62 5.95
CA ILE A 95 -12.31 2.15 5.91
C ILE A 95 -11.99 1.62 4.51
N ALA A 96 -10.88 0.92 4.36
CA ALA A 96 -10.61 0.05 3.21
C ALA A 96 -11.29 -1.31 3.40
N ILE A 97 -11.95 -1.79 2.35
CA ILE A 97 -12.51 -3.15 2.30
C ILE A 97 -11.83 -3.93 1.19
N GLU A 98 -11.42 -5.14 1.52
CA GLU A 98 -10.93 -6.15 0.63
C GLU A 98 -11.77 -7.42 0.78
N VAL A 99 -12.20 -7.99 -0.33
CA VAL A 99 -13.05 -9.19 -0.37
C VAL A 99 -12.25 -10.29 -1.04
N ARG A 100 -11.95 -11.36 -0.29
CA ARG A 100 -11.16 -12.49 -0.78
C ARG A 100 -11.97 -13.76 -1.05
N GLY A 101 -13.24 -13.82 -0.64
CA GLY A 101 -14.03 -15.05 -0.73
C GLY A 101 -13.25 -16.23 -0.13
N ASP A 102 -13.12 -17.30 -0.90
CA ASP A 102 -12.39 -18.52 -0.55
C ASP A 102 -10.96 -18.59 -1.11
N ALA A 103 -10.46 -17.50 -1.72
CA ALA A 103 -9.15 -17.48 -2.38
C ALA A 103 -7.95 -17.57 -1.42
N SER A 104 -8.17 -17.36 -0.12
CA SER A 104 -7.12 -17.39 0.92
C SER A 104 -7.66 -18.02 2.22
N PRO A 105 -7.83 -19.36 2.22
CA PRO A 105 -8.32 -20.06 3.39
C PRO A 105 -7.29 -19.95 4.53
N ALA A 106 -7.77 -19.75 5.76
CA ALA A 106 -6.92 -19.85 6.95
C ALA A 106 -6.53 -21.31 7.22
N ARG A 107 -7.44 -22.24 6.90
CA ARG A 107 -7.22 -23.67 7.01
C ARG A 107 -7.81 -24.39 5.81
N LEU A 108 -7.07 -25.36 5.29
CA LEU A 108 -7.56 -26.21 4.23
C LEU A 108 -8.52 -27.25 4.81
N ALA A 109 -9.74 -27.29 4.28
CA ALA A 109 -10.72 -28.32 4.58
C ALA A 109 -10.66 -29.45 3.53
N ALA A 110 -11.03 -30.66 3.94
CA ALA A 110 -11.28 -31.74 2.98
C ALA A 110 -12.43 -31.36 2.03
N PRO A 111 -12.46 -31.88 0.79
CA PRO A 111 -13.57 -31.64 -0.13
C PRO A 111 -14.93 -31.99 0.51
N GLY A 112 -15.87 -31.04 0.50
CA GLY A 112 -17.21 -31.22 1.08
C GLY A 112 -17.31 -31.01 2.60
N ALA A 113 -16.20 -30.70 3.28
CA ALA A 113 -16.19 -30.33 4.69
C ALA A 113 -16.15 -28.80 4.84
N THR A 114 -16.90 -28.27 5.79
CA THR A 114 -16.85 -26.86 6.20
C THR A 114 -15.70 -26.61 7.17
N GLU A 115 -15.01 -25.49 7.04
CA GLU A 115 -13.96 -25.04 7.96
C GLU A 115 -14.30 -23.65 8.53
N PRO A 116 -14.84 -23.59 9.77
CA PRO A 116 -15.30 -22.35 10.39
C PRO A 116 -14.24 -21.25 10.49
N MET A 117 -12.94 -21.59 10.51
CA MET A 117 -11.88 -20.57 10.53
C MET A 117 -11.75 -19.82 9.19
N ASN A 118 -12.32 -20.32 8.10
CA ASN A 118 -12.35 -19.62 6.83
C ASN A 118 -13.44 -18.55 6.79
N ASP A 119 -14.50 -18.70 7.60
CA ASP A 119 -15.58 -17.74 7.75
C ASP A 119 -15.19 -16.58 8.68
N ARG A 120 -14.34 -15.69 8.19
CA ARG A 120 -13.72 -14.64 9.02
C ARG A 120 -13.63 -13.28 8.34
N VAL A 121 -13.48 -12.26 9.18
CA VAL A 121 -13.04 -10.92 8.80
C VAL A 121 -11.80 -10.56 9.60
N GLU A 122 -10.76 -10.11 8.93
CA GLU A 122 -9.52 -9.64 9.53
C GLU A 122 -9.52 -8.11 9.56
N LEU A 123 -9.11 -7.55 10.68
CA LEU A 123 -9.06 -6.12 10.95
C LEU A 123 -7.63 -5.69 11.25
N ALA A 124 -7.16 -4.65 10.58
CA ALA A 124 -5.86 -4.07 10.85
C ALA A 124 -5.90 -2.54 10.70
N PRO A 125 -4.96 -1.81 11.33
CA PRO A 125 -4.66 -0.44 10.89
C PRO A 125 -4.20 -0.47 9.43
N CYS A 126 -4.66 0.44 8.58
CA CYS A 126 -4.16 0.52 7.21
C CYS A 126 -2.77 1.19 7.14
N PRO A 127 -1.77 0.54 6.52
CA PRO A 127 -0.53 1.22 6.11
C PRO A 127 -0.78 2.00 4.81
N GLY A 128 -0.84 3.33 4.85
CA GLY A 128 -0.99 4.16 3.63
C GLY A 128 -1.67 5.52 3.86
N PRO A 129 -1.70 6.45 2.90
CA PRO A 129 -2.35 7.76 3.05
C PRO A 129 -3.88 7.65 3.27
N ARG A 130 -4.49 8.69 3.88
CA ARG A 130 -5.95 8.76 4.16
C ARG A 130 -6.76 8.41 2.90
N LEU A 131 -7.70 7.50 3.05
CA LEU A 131 -8.47 6.94 1.94
C LEU A 131 -9.66 7.84 1.61
N ALA A 132 -9.51 8.69 0.62
CA ALA A 132 -10.62 9.01 -0.27
C ALA A 132 -10.18 8.51 -1.65
N GLY A 133 -10.76 7.41 -2.12
CA GLY A 133 -10.54 6.90 -3.48
C GLY A 133 -9.53 5.76 -3.67
N VAL A 134 -8.97 5.17 -2.61
CA VAL A 134 -7.99 4.06 -2.77
C VAL A 134 -8.64 2.69 -2.60
N ALA A 135 -9.74 2.55 -1.85
CA ALA A 135 -10.38 1.25 -1.61
C ALA A 135 -10.97 0.59 -2.88
N GLU A 136 -11.48 1.40 -3.82
CA GLU A 136 -11.93 0.90 -5.12
C GLU A 136 -10.73 0.47 -5.99
N ALA A 137 -9.63 1.22 -5.93
CA ALA A 137 -8.39 0.87 -6.62
C ALA A 137 -7.71 -0.41 -6.07
N THR A 138 -7.78 -0.67 -4.76
CA THR A 138 -7.18 -1.88 -4.16
C THR A 138 -8.03 -3.13 -4.40
N ALA A 139 -9.37 -3.02 -4.34
CA ALA A 139 -10.26 -4.13 -4.71
C ALA A 139 -10.10 -4.52 -6.19
N ILE A 140 -9.89 -3.53 -7.07
CA ILE A 140 -9.56 -3.73 -8.49
C ILE A 140 -8.12 -4.29 -8.67
N ALA A 141 -7.21 -4.05 -7.72
CA ALA A 141 -5.83 -4.56 -7.73
C ALA A 141 -5.70 -6.02 -7.24
N LEU A 142 -6.63 -6.54 -6.45
CA LEU A 142 -6.58 -7.94 -5.97
C LEU A 142 -7.20 -8.95 -6.94
N ASP A 143 -8.18 -8.53 -7.76
CA ASP A 143 -8.54 -9.24 -9.01
C ASP A 143 -7.41 -9.13 -10.07
N ALA A 144 -6.27 -8.50 -9.72
CA ALA A 144 -5.06 -8.38 -10.52
C ALA A 144 -3.87 -9.16 -9.96
N ALA A 145 -4.06 -10.10 -9.03
CA ALA A 145 -2.99 -10.81 -8.30
C ALA A 145 -1.94 -11.57 -9.16
N VAL A 146 -1.93 -11.41 -10.47
CA VAL A 146 -0.73 -11.57 -11.29
C VAL A 146 -0.12 -10.20 -11.54
N VAL A 147 0.89 -9.84 -10.75
CA VAL A 147 1.82 -8.75 -11.10
C VAL A 147 2.29 -9.02 -12.53
N PRO A 148 1.95 -8.17 -13.51
CA PRO A 148 2.33 -8.43 -14.88
C PRO A 148 3.84 -8.62 -14.99
N PRO A 149 4.35 -9.48 -15.88
CA PRO A 149 5.78 -9.78 -15.97
C PRO A 149 6.67 -8.53 -16.07
N TYR A 150 6.19 -7.47 -16.73
CA TYR A 150 6.90 -6.19 -16.82
C TYR A 150 7.01 -5.47 -15.47
N VAL A 151 6.02 -5.59 -14.59
CA VAL A 151 6.06 -5.03 -13.23
C VAL A 151 7.01 -5.83 -12.34
N ALA A 152 7.02 -7.15 -12.47
CA ALA A 152 7.99 -8.00 -11.78
C ALA A 152 9.45 -7.69 -12.21
N ALA A 153 9.65 -7.21 -13.44
CA ALA A 153 10.95 -6.78 -13.95
C ALA A 153 11.37 -5.37 -13.47
N LEU A 154 10.44 -4.51 -13.03
CA LEU A 154 10.75 -3.15 -12.59
C LEU A 154 11.59 -3.13 -11.31
N THR A 155 11.23 -3.92 -10.30
CA THR A 155 11.93 -3.94 -9.01
C THR A 155 13.41 -4.31 -9.13
N PRO A 156 13.81 -5.42 -9.79
CA PRO A 156 15.23 -5.77 -9.94
C PRO A 156 15.98 -4.82 -10.89
N MET A 157 15.28 -4.11 -11.78
CA MET A 157 15.86 -3.09 -12.65
C MET A 157 16.18 -1.82 -11.87
N ILE A 158 15.20 -1.31 -11.12
CA ILE A 158 15.38 -0.14 -10.25
C ILE A 158 16.44 -0.42 -9.20
N ALA A 159 16.40 -1.59 -8.55
CA ALA A 159 17.43 -2.03 -7.59
C ALA A 159 18.85 -1.90 -8.17
N ARG A 160 19.06 -2.46 -9.37
CA ARG A 160 20.36 -2.39 -10.05
C ARG A 160 20.75 -0.95 -10.41
N ALA A 161 19.80 -0.14 -10.86
CA ALA A 161 20.05 1.25 -11.22
C ALA A 161 20.44 2.13 -10.03
N VAL A 162 19.90 1.86 -8.83
CA VAL A 162 20.26 2.59 -7.59
C VAL A 162 21.45 1.98 -6.84
N GLY A 163 21.97 0.82 -7.28
CA GLY A 163 23.07 0.12 -6.64
C GLY A 163 22.67 -0.74 -5.44
N CYS A 164 21.40 -1.16 -5.36
CA CYS A 164 20.88 -2.06 -4.34
C CYS A 164 20.87 -3.52 -4.81
N ALA A 165 20.79 -4.45 -3.86
CA ALA A 165 20.60 -5.85 -4.20
C ALA A 165 19.21 -6.05 -4.83
N ALA A 166 19.16 -6.70 -5.99
CA ALA A 166 17.91 -7.05 -6.63
C ALA A 166 17.22 -8.15 -5.80
N PRO A 167 16.03 -7.91 -5.25
CA PRO A 167 15.33 -8.94 -4.51
C PRO A 167 14.80 -10.01 -5.47
N ASP A 168 14.95 -11.28 -5.09
CA ASP A 168 14.29 -12.37 -5.80
C ASP A 168 12.77 -12.24 -5.64
N LEU A 169 12.10 -11.97 -6.76
CA LEU A 169 10.65 -11.82 -6.81
C LEU A 169 10.02 -13.14 -7.26
N PRO A 170 9.38 -13.92 -6.37
CA PRO A 170 8.63 -15.09 -6.78
C PRO A 170 7.48 -14.67 -7.69
N ARG A 171 7.19 -15.48 -8.73
CA ARG A 171 6.02 -15.27 -9.60
C ARG A 171 4.76 -15.22 -8.73
N GLY A 172 3.96 -14.16 -8.88
CA GLY A 172 2.72 -13.97 -8.11
C GLY A 172 2.88 -13.23 -6.77
N ALA A 173 4.04 -12.60 -6.51
CA ALA A 173 4.18 -11.71 -5.38
C ALA A 173 3.10 -10.60 -5.41
N LEU A 174 2.35 -10.42 -4.33
CA LEU A 174 1.26 -9.45 -4.22
C LEU A 174 1.74 -8.01 -4.01
N ALA A 175 3.02 -7.83 -3.67
CA ALA A 175 3.66 -6.54 -3.52
C ALA A 175 5.15 -6.63 -3.91
N PRO A 176 5.74 -5.56 -4.47
CA PRO A 176 7.18 -5.50 -4.65
C PRO A 176 7.87 -5.47 -3.26
N PRO A 177 8.89 -6.30 -3.03
CA PRO A 177 9.64 -6.30 -1.78
C PRO A 177 10.39 -5.00 -1.59
N SER A 178 10.60 -4.62 -0.33
CA SER A 178 11.47 -3.51 0.05
C SER A 178 12.85 -3.68 -0.56
N LEU A 179 13.40 -2.63 -1.17
CA LEU A 179 14.74 -2.67 -1.74
C LEU A 179 15.79 -2.77 -0.63
N ALA A 180 16.57 -3.85 -0.65
CA ALA A 180 17.69 -4.05 0.26
C ALA A 180 18.92 -3.30 -0.29
N CYS A 181 19.08 -2.06 0.16
CA CYS A 181 20.16 -1.18 -0.27
C CYS A 181 21.32 -1.18 0.75
N PRO A 182 22.58 -1.16 0.29
CA PRO A 182 23.72 -0.99 1.19
C PRO A 182 23.73 0.44 1.77
N THR A 183 24.46 0.63 2.87
CA THR A 183 24.43 1.89 3.65
C THR A 183 24.94 3.11 2.88
N GLU A 184 25.70 2.92 1.79
CA GLU A 184 26.14 4.02 0.93
C GLU A 184 25.03 4.52 -0.02
N VAL A 185 23.86 3.87 -0.06
CA VAL A 185 22.68 4.36 -0.78
C VAL A 185 21.81 5.16 0.18
N PRO A 186 21.76 6.49 0.04
CA PRO A 186 20.88 7.28 0.90
C PRO A 186 19.42 6.91 0.63
N PRO A 187 18.56 6.81 1.65
CA PRO A 187 17.14 6.47 1.48
C PRO A 187 16.43 7.37 0.47
N ALA A 188 16.80 8.66 0.41
CA ALA A 188 16.27 9.63 -0.54
C ALA A 188 16.60 9.32 -2.01
N ALA A 189 17.56 8.45 -2.31
CA ALA A 189 17.83 7.99 -3.69
C ALA A 189 16.82 6.93 -4.17
N VAL A 190 16.17 6.25 -3.24
CA VAL A 190 15.33 5.08 -3.50
C VAL A 190 13.89 5.54 -3.70
N PRO A 191 13.31 5.38 -4.91
CA PRO A 191 11.92 5.76 -5.12
C PRO A 191 10.98 4.78 -4.42
N VAL A 192 9.88 5.31 -3.91
CA VAL A 192 8.68 4.53 -3.63
C VAL A 192 8.02 4.20 -4.97
N VAL A 193 7.91 2.92 -5.28
CA VAL A 193 7.29 2.43 -6.52
C VAL A 193 5.86 2.02 -6.23
N THR A 194 4.91 2.65 -6.90
CA THR A 194 3.48 2.32 -6.81
C THR A 194 2.96 1.90 -8.17
N VAL A 195 2.19 0.82 -8.19
CA VAL A 195 1.64 0.22 -9.41
C VAL A 195 0.13 0.18 -9.26
N LEU A 196 -0.57 0.93 -10.10
CA LEU A 196 -2.03 1.12 -9.99
C LEU A 196 -2.71 0.64 -11.26
N ARG A 197 -3.70 -0.25 -11.13
CA ARG A 197 -4.60 -0.56 -12.25
C ARG A 197 -5.49 0.65 -12.54
N MET A 198 -5.69 0.98 -13.81
CA MET A 198 -6.59 2.07 -14.20
C MET A 198 -8.04 1.56 -14.20
N ASP A 199 -8.94 2.30 -13.55
CA ASP A 199 -10.36 1.94 -13.43
C ASP A 199 -10.97 1.49 -14.75
N GLY A 200 -11.73 0.38 -14.66
CA GLY A 200 -12.40 -0.22 -15.81
C GLY A 200 -11.47 -0.82 -16.87
N SER A 201 -10.16 -0.98 -16.61
CA SER A 201 -9.23 -1.56 -17.59
C SER A 201 -8.20 -2.51 -16.98
N ARG A 202 -7.63 -3.39 -17.81
CA ARG A 202 -6.47 -4.25 -17.43
C ARG A 202 -5.15 -3.50 -17.40
N ARG A 203 -5.15 -2.21 -17.73
CA ARG A 203 -3.97 -1.36 -17.84
C ARG A 203 -3.46 -0.96 -16.47
N VAL A 204 -2.16 -0.72 -16.40
CA VAL A 204 -1.48 -0.37 -15.16
C VAL A 204 -0.66 0.89 -15.38
N ALA A 205 -0.76 1.82 -14.43
CA ALA A 205 0.10 2.97 -14.30
C ALA A 205 1.21 2.67 -13.28
N VAL A 206 2.43 3.12 -13.59
CA VAL A 206 3.59 2.98 -12.71
C VAL A 206 3.97 4.36 -12.21
N THR A 207 4.13 4.51 -10.91
CA THR A 207 4.52 5.77 -10.27
C THR A 207 5.80 5.56 -9.47
N LEU A 208 6.78 6.43 -9.69
CA LEU A 208 7.99 6.56 -8.90
C LEU A 208 7.90 7.86 -8.12
N GLU A 209 8.01 7.79 -6.80
CA GLU A 209 7.98 8.95 -5.92
C GLU A 209 9.25 9.01 -5.07
N TRP A 210 9.84 10.20 -4.96
CA TRP A 210 10.92 10.50 -4.03
C TRP A 210 10.38 11.47 -2.98
N PRO A 211 9.83 10.99 -1.84
CA PRO A 211 9.15 11.83 -0.85
C PRO A 211 10.05 12.92 -0.26
N ASP A 212 11.30 12.56 -0.02
CA ASP A 212 12.36 13.43 0.51
C ASP A 212 13.17 14.11 -0.61
N GLY A 213 12.72 13.96 -1.85
CA GLY A 213 13.37 14.45 -3.05
C GLY A 213 14.61 13.68 -3.47
N ILE A 214 15.15 14.07 -4.62
CA ILE A 214 16.31 13.41 -5.22
C ILE A 214 17.63 13.81 -4.54
N GLY A 215 17.61 14.90 -3.75
CA GLY A 215 18.56 15.24 -2.70
C GLY A 215 20.04 14.92 -2.95
N ALA A 216 20.65 14.19 -2.02
CA ALA A 216 22.09 13.89 -1.96
C ALA A 216 22.60 12.89 -3.01
N ALA A 217 21.72 12.32 -3.84
CA ALA A 217 22.10 11.32 -4.84
C ALA A 217 21.27 11.46 -6.14
N PRO A 218 21.34 12.64 -6.79
CA PRO A 218 20.50 12.94 -7.95
C PRO A 218 20.80 12.01 -9.12
N ASP A 219 22.04 11.54 -9.26
CA ASP A 219 22.44 10.64 -10.35
C ASP A 219 21.85 9.23 -10.19
N ARG A 220 21.70 8.74 -8.95
CA ARG A 220 21.05 7.45 -8.68
C ARG A 220 19.54 7.52 -8.89
N ALA A 221 18.91 8.61 -8.48
CA ALA A 221 17.50 8.86 -8.77
C ALA A 221 17.25 8.97 -10.29
N ARG A 222 18.14 9.65 -11.02
CA ARG A 222 18.10 9.72 -12.50
C ARG A 222 18.34 8.36 -13.14
N ALA A 223 19.24 7.53 -12.60
CA ALA A 223 19.47 6.18 -13.10
C ALA A 223 18.21 5.31 -12.94
N ALA A 224 17.55 5.35 -11.77
CA ALA A 224 16.27 4.66 -11.55
C ALA A 224 15.18 5.12 -12.52
N ALA A 225 14.98 6.45 -12.63
CA ALA A 225 14.00 7.02 -13.55
C ALA A 225 14.32 6.66 -15.01
N GLY A 226 15.60 6.73 -15.40
CA GLY A 226 16.07 6.40 -16.75
C GLY A 226 15.79 4.94 -17.11
N ALA A 227 16.09 4.00 -16.21
CA ALA A 227 15.84 2.58 -16.46
C ALA A 227 14.34 2.29 -16.68
N VAL A 228 13.46 2.95 -15.91
CA VAL A 228 12.01 2.83 -16.12
C VAL A 228 11.57 3.46 -17.44
N LEU A 229 12.09 4.65 -17.77
CA LEU A 229 11.76 5.33 -19.03
C LEU A 229 12.17 4.51 -20.25
N ASP A 230 13.35 3.90 -20.23
CA ASP A 230 13.84 3.00 -21.28
C ASP A 230 12.92 1.79 -21.46
N LEU A 231 12.48 1.17 -20.36
CA LEU A 231 11.54 0.03 -20.40
C LEU A 231 10.22 0.38 -21.11
N PHE A 232 9.74 1.62 -20.96
CA PHE A 232 8.51 2.10 -21.57
C PHE A 232 8.73 2.85 -22.90
N GLY A 233 9.95 2.81 -23.46
CA GLY A 233 10.26 3.37 -24.78
C GLY A 233 10.29 4.90 -24.83
N PHE A 234 10.54 5.57 -23.70
CA PHE A 234 10.77 7.01 -23.65
C PHE A 234 12.23 7.33 -23.91
N VAL A 235 12.50 8.49 -24.51
CA VAL A 235 13.85 9.08 -24.50
C VAL A 235 14.08 9.71 -23.13
N PRO A 236 15.03 9.24 -22.29
CA PRO A 236 15.10 9.67 -20.89
C PRO A 236 15.53 11.12 -20.70
N ALA A 237 16.46 11.62 -21.52
CA ALA A 237 17.08 12.93 -21.36
C ALA A 237 16.09 14.11 -21.13
N PRO A 238 15.05 14.32 -21.96
CA PRO A 238 14.09 15.41 -21.74
C PRO A 238 13.25 15.25 -20.46
N VAL A 239 12.94 14.00 -20.06
CA VAL A 239 12.15 13.70 -18.87
C VAL A 239 12.98 13.93 -17.60
N LEU A 240 14.22 13.43 -17.60
CA LEU A 240 15.17 13.58 -16.50
C LEU A 240 15.57 15.04 -16.26
N ALA A 241 15.61 15.85 -17.33
CA ALA A 241 15.84 17.29 -17.22
C ALA A 241 14.74 17.97 -16.39
N VAL A 242 13.48 17.58 -16.56
CA VAL A 242 12.36 18.12 -15.77
C VAL A 242 12.41 17.63 -14.32
N LEU A 243 12.67 16.34 -14.09
CA LEU A 243 12.82 15.77 -12.75
C LEU A 243 13.92 16.48 -11.93
N GLY A 244 14.99 16.91 -12.61
CA GLY A 244 16.12 17.62 -12.00
C GLY A 244 15.93 19.13 -11.81
N THR A 245 14.79 19.71 -12.19
CA THR A 245 14.57 21.16 -12.03
C THR A 245 14.31 21.55 -10.57
N ASP A 246 14.86 22.70 -10.16
CA ASP A 246 14.71 23.23 -8.81
C ASP A 246 13.26 23.65 -8.50
N ALA A 247 12.95 23.62 -7.20
CA ALA A 247 11.62 23.72 -6.60
C ALA A 247 10.89 25.08 -6.73
N GLY A 248 11.23 25.91 -7.73
CA GLY A 248 10.76 27.29 -7.85
C GLY A 248 9.28 27.45 -8.23
N ALA A 249 8.66 26.46 -8.89
CA ALA A 249 7.22 26.40 -9.17
C ALA A 249 6.82 24.96 -9.54
N ALA A 250 5.61 24.53 -9.17
CA ALA A 250 5.06 23.25 -9.59
C ALA A 250 4.91 23.23 -11.11
N ARG A 251 5.79 22.49 -11.79
CA ARG A 251 5.67 22.18 -13.22
C ARG A 251 5.31 20.72 -13.36
N ARG A 252 4.07 20.52 -13.81
CA ARG A 252 3.67 19.26 -14.42
C ARG A 252 4.02 19.33 -15.90
N THR A 253 4.85 18.40 -16.35
CA THR A 253 5.21 18.26 -17.75
C THR A 253 4.91 16.85 -18.20
N ASP A 254 4.18 16.73 -19.30
CA ASP A 254 3.82 15.45 -19.87
C ASP A 254 4.68 15.17 -21.12
N PHE A 255 5.18 13.94 -21.22
CA PHE A 255 5.92 13.44 -22.38
C PHE A 255 5.16 12.25 -22.96
N THR A 256 5.17 12.08 -24.27
CA THR A 256 4.44 11.00 -24.94
C THR A 256 5.39 10.04 -25.65
N ALA A 257 5.11 8.74 -25.52
CA ALA A 257 5.72 7.66 -26.27
C ALA A 257 4.60 6.79 -26.90
N PRO A 258 4.92 5.89 -27.85
CA PRO A 258 3.92 5.00 -28.42
C PRO A 258 3.20 4.18 -27.34
N GLY A 259 1.92 4.46 -27.12
CA GLY A 259 1.08 3.75 -26.15
C GLY A 259 1.22 4.22 -24.69
N PHE A 260 2.10 5.19 -24.39
CA PHE A 260 2.32 5.68 -23.03
C PHE A 260 2.49 7.22 -22.95
N ARG A 261 2.25 7.76 -21.76
CA ARG A 261 2.50 9.15 -21.36
C ARG A 261 3.26 9.12 -20.04
N ALA A 262 4.38 9.82 -19.98
CA ALA A 262 5.11 10.07 -18.75
C ALA A 262 4.69 11.44 -18.21
N GLU A 263 4.05 11.47 -17.07
CA GLU A 263 3.67 12.67 -16.33
C GLU A 263 4.77 12.93 -15.29
N VAL A 264 5.48 14.03 -15.43
CA VAL A 264 6.52 14.45 -14.49
C VAL A 264 6.01 15.60 -13.67
N GLU A 265 6.10 15.47 -12.36
CA GLU A 265 5.75 16.53 -11.42
C GLU A 265 7.00 16.90 -10.61
N ALA A 266 7.49 18.12 -10.85
CA ALA A 266 8.55 18.76 -10.07
C ALA A 266 8.01 20.08 -9.52
N GLY A 267 7.98 20.25 -8.19
CA GLY A 267 7.34 21.41 -7.57
C GLY A 267 7.94 21.83 -6.22
N PRO A 268 7.36 22.85 -5.56
CA PRO A 268 7.86 23.39 -4.31
C PRO A 268 7.83 22.31 -3.21
N GLY A 269 9.00 22.02 -2.66
CA GLY A 269 9.21 20.94 -1.71
C GLY A 269 10.13 19.83 -2.23
N ALA A 270 10.35 18.84 -1.38
CA ALA A 270 11.26 17.75 -1.67
C ALA A 270 10.65 16.75 -2.67
N LEU A 271 9.33 16.55 -2.65
CA LEU A 271 8.68 15.54 -3.50
C LEU A 271 9.01 15.69 -5.00
N ARG A 272 9.42 14.58 -5.60
CA ARG A 272 9.54 14.41 -7.06
C ARG A 272 8.74 13.18 -7.47
N ARG A 273 7.95 13.30 -8.55
CA ARG A 273 7.11 12.20 -9.04
C ARG A 273 7.26 12.02 -10.55
N LEU A 274 7.42 10.76 -10.96
CA LEU A 274 7.32 10.30 -12.35
C LEU A 274 6.20 9.28 -12.43
N ARG A 275 5.20 9.50 -13.29
CA ARG A 275 4.09 8.57 -13.51
C ARG A 275 4.01 8.17 -14.98
N ILE A 276 4.12 6.89 -15.27
CA ILE A 276 3.90 6.32 -16.60
C ILE A 276 2.46 5.83 -16.71
N VAL A 277 1.72 6.36 -17.67
CA VAL A 277 0.30 6.08 -17.91
C VAL A 277 0.09 5.62 -19.35
N PRO A 278 -0.58 4.49 -19.62
CA PRO A 278 -0.89 4.09 -20.97
C PRO A 278 -1.89 5.05 -21.66
N THR A 279 -1.67 5.38 -22.93
CA THR A 279 -2.40 6.44 -23.68
C THR A 279 -3.45 5.95 -24.66
N ARG A 280 -3.42 4.68 -25.09
CA ARG A 280 -4.43 4.12 -25.99
C ARG A 280 -5.62 3.55 -25.22
N GLY A 281 -6.82 3.79 -25.73
CA GLY A 281 -8.01 3.01 -25.41
C GLY A 281 -7.83 1.58 -25.93
N ASP A 282 -8.15 0.62 -25.07
CA ASP A 282 -8.19 -0.83 -25.30
C ASP A 282 -7.20 -1.39 -26.32
N GLY A 283 -6.02 -1.76 -25.80
CA GLY A 283 -5.09 -2.70 -26.41
C GLY A 283 -4.39 -3.47 -25.29
N PRO A 284 -4.04 -4.75 -25.53
CA PRO A 284 -4.18 -5.90 -24.63
C PRO A 284 -3.70 -5.72 -23.18
#